data_AF-K7NMD6-F1
#
_entry.id   AF-K7NMD6-F1
#
_cell.length_a   1.000
_cell.length_b   1.000
_cell.length_c   1.000
_cell.angle_alpha   90.00
_cell.angle_beta   90.00
_cell.angle_gamma   90.00
#
_symmetry.space_group_name_H-M   'P 1'
#
loop_
_entity.id
_entity.type
_entity.pdbx_description
1 polymer ?
#
loop_
_entity_poly.entity_id
_entity_poly.type
_entity_poly.pdbx_seq_one_letter_code
_entity_poly.pdbx_strand_id
1 'polypeptide(L)'
;LYFNAGMFVFEPSKLTYDTLLETLRVTPPTAFAEQDFLNMFFNKVYKPIPLAYNLVLAMLWRHPENVDLDGVKVVHYCAAGSKPWRYTGKEENMDREDIKMLVKKWWDIYNDPSLDFKSSDSMPDSETLSELQQM
;
A
#
# COMPACT_ATOMS: atom_id res chain seq x y z
N LEU A 1 12.65 -13.97 -5.74
CA LEU A 1 12.25 -12.56 -5.56
C LEU A 1 10.97 -12.56 -4.75
N TYR A 2 10.87 -11.71 -3.75
CA TYR A 2 9.74 -11.62 -2.82
C TYR A 2 9.36 -10.14 -2.67
N PHE A 3 8.07 -9.82 -2.74
CA PHE A 3 7.58 -8.45 -2.82
C PHE A 3 6.66 -8.07 -1.66
N ASN A 4 6.63 -6.78 -1.34
CA ASN A 4 5.67 -6.24 -0.37
C ASN A 4 4.31 -5.98 -1.03
N ALA A 5 3.24 -6.55 -0.47
CA ALA A 5 1.90 -6.46 -1.05
C ALA A 5 1.20 -5.11 -0.82
N GLY A 6 1.81 -4.16 -0.11
CA GLY A 6 1.22 -2.84 0.16
C GLY A 6 1.06 -1.97 -1.09
N MET A 7 1.82 -2.23 -2.14
CA MET A 7 1.66 -1.61 -3.45
C MET A 7 2.15 -2.56 -4.54
N PHE A 8 1.28 -2.83 -5.51
CA PHE A 8 1.61 -3.52 -6.76
C PHE A 8 0.62 -3.09 -7.85
N VAL A 9 0.99 -3.34 -9.11
CA VAL A 9 0.14 -3.05 -10.28
C VAL A 9 -0.37 -4.37 -10.83
N PHE A 10 -1.67 -4.42 -11.15
CA PHE A 10 -2.30 -5.59 -11.76
C PHE A 10 -3.35 -5.17 -12.78
N GLU A 11 -3.71 -6.09 -13.66
CA GLU A 11 -4.82 -5.94 -14.60
C GLU A 11 -6.05 -6.67 -14.02
N PRO A 12 -7.19 -5.98 -13.83
CA PRO A 12 -8.43 -6.63 -13.39
C PRO A 12 -8.83 -7.76 -14.35
N SER A 13 -9.07 -8.95 -13.80
CA SER A 13 -9.41 -10.13 -14.60
C SER A 13 -10.28 -11.07 -13.79
N LYS A 14 -11.47 -11.40 -14.31
CA LYS A 14 -12.38 -12.36 -13.66
C LYS A 14 -11.73 -13.72 -13.46
N LEU A 15 -11.00 -14.20 -14.48
CA LEU A 15 -10.27 -15.46 -14.39
C LEU A 15 -9.25 -15.44 -13.25
N THR A 16 -8.46 -14.36 -13.15
CA THR A 16 -7.46 -14.23 -12.07
C THR A 16 -8.13 -14.20 -10.70
N TYR A 17 -9.25 -13.48 -10.57
CA TYR A 17 -10.03 -13.43 -9.33
C TYR A 17 -10.56 -14.81 -8.92
N ASP A 18 -11.22 -15.53 -9.83
CA ASP A 18 -11.77 -16.87 -9.56
C ASP A 18 -10.64 -17.83 -9.15
N THR A 19 -9.51 -17.82 -9.87
CA THR A 19 -8.35 -18.66 -9.56
C THR A 19 -7.69 -18.29 -8.23
N LEU A 20 -7.62 -17.00 -7.87
CA LEU A 20 -7.15 -16.55 -6.55
C LEU A 20 -8.03 -17.14 -5.44
N LEU A 21 -9.36 -17.08 -5.57
CA LEU A 21 -10.27 -17.64 -4.58
C LEU A 21 -10.16 -19.15 -4.44
N GLU A 22 -10.08 -19.87 -5.56
CA GLU A 22 -9.89 -21.33 -5.56
C GLU A 22 -8.56 -21.72 -4.91
N THR A 23 -7.48 -21.01 -5.24
CA THR A 23 -6.16 -21.26 -4.68
C THR A 23 -6.13 -20.94 -3.18
N LEU A 24 -6.79 -19.86 -2.74
CA LEU A 24 -6.86 -19.47 -1.33
C LEU A 24 -7.49 -20.57 -0.46
N ARG A 25 -8.54 -21.24 -0.95
CA ARG A 25 -9.24 -22.31 -0.21
C ARG A 25 -8.35 -23.50 0.14
N VAL A 26 -7.33 -23.77 -0.67
CA VAL A 26 -6.40 -24.90 -0.47
C VAL A 26 -5.04 -24.45 0.04
N THR A 27 -4.79 -23.14 0.18
CA THR A 27 -3.52 -22.61 0.65
C THR A 27 -3.49 -22.59 2.19
N PRO A 28 -2.51 -23.24 2.84
CA PRO A 28 -2.33 -23.11 4.29
C PRO A 28 -2.06 -21.66 4.70
N PRO A 29 -2.63 -21.18 5.81
CA PRO A 29 -2.31 -19.85 6.33
C PRO A 29 -0.83 -19.70 6.65
N THR A 30 -0.28 -18.52 6.39
CA THR A 30 1.13 -18.20 6.66
C THR A 30 1.25 -16.98 7.58
N ALA A 31 2.47 -16.68 8.03
CA ALA A 31 2.73 -15.59 8.96
C ALA A 31 2.55 -14.20 8.31
N PHE A 32 2.73 -14.06 6.99
CA PHE A 32 2.56 -12.78 6.28
C PHE A 32 1.33 -12.80 5.36
N ALA A 33 0.20 -13.27 5.89
CA ALA A 33 -1.16 -13.09 5.36
C ALA A 33 -1.26 -13.06 3.82
N GLU A 34 -1.80 -11.99 3.24
CA GLU A 34 -1.95 -11.83 1.79
C GLU A 34 -0.62 -11.68 1.06
N GLN A 35 0.42 -11.16 1.71
CA GLN A 35 1.72 -10.96 1.09
C GLN A 35 2.36 -12.28 0.68
N ASP A 36 2.41 -13.26 1.57
CA ASP A 36 2.92 -14.59 1.24
C ASP A 36 2.06 -15.24 0.14
N PHE A 37 0.74 -15.17 0.30
CA PHE A 37 -0.19 -15.77 -0.66
C PHE A 37 0.01 -15.21 -2.07
N LEU A 38 0.09 -13.89 -2.21
CA LEU A 38 0.30 -13.23 -3.50
C LEU A 38 1.70 -13.51 -4.06
N ASN A 39 2.73 -13.60 -3.22
CA ASN A 39 4.07 -14.00 -3.65
C ASN A 39 4.09 -15.44 -4.19
N MET A 40 3.37 -16.37 -3.53
CA MET A 40 3.24 -17.73 -4.01
C MET A 40 2.47 -17.79 -5.33
N PHE A 41 1.33 -17.10 -5.40
CA PHE A 41 0.45 -17.11 -6.58
C PHE A 41 1.12 -16.49 -7.81
N PHE A 42 1.74 -15.32 -7.67
CA PHE A 42 2.33 -14.57 -8.78
C PHE A 42 3.83 -14.84 -9.00
N ASN A 43 4.42 -15.86 -8.37
CA ASN A 43 5.88 -16.08 -8.38
C ASN A 43 6.50 -16.17 -9.79
N LYS A 44 5.72 -16.59 -10.80
CA LYS A 44 6.19 -16.76 -12.19
C LYS A 44 6.11 -15.50 -13.04
N VAL A 45 5.27 -14.54 -12.65
CA VAL A 45 4.94 -13.36 -13.48
C VAL A 45 5.32 -12.05 -12.82
N TYR A 46 5.61 -12.07 -11.52
CA TYR A 46 5.99 -10.89 -10.76
C TYR A 46 7.22 -10.19 -11.34
N LYS A 47 7.15 -8.86 -11.37
CA LYS A 47 8.27 -7.96 -11.70
C LYS A 47 8.45 -6.94 -10.57
N PRO A 48 9.68 -6.71 -10.07
CA PRO A 48 9.89 -5.78 -8.99
C PRO A 48 9.65 -4.34 -9.37
N ILE A 49 9.00 -3.61 -8.45
CA ILE A 49 8.89 -2.16 -8.49
C ILE A 49 10.03 -1.53 -7.69
N PRO A 50 10.55 -0.37 -8.10
CA PRO A 50 11.56 0.34 -7.31
C PRO A 50 11.05 0.71 -5.91
N LEU A 51 11.96 0.74 -4.93
CA LEU A 51 11.68 1.11 -3.53
C LEU A 51 10.93 2.44 -3.43
N ALA A 52 11.25 3.41 -4.30
CA ALA A 52 10.61 4.73 -4.33
C ALA A 52 9.07 4.67 -4.43
N TYR A 53 8.51 3.59 -4.99
CA TYR A 53 7.06 3.43 -5.17
C TYR A 53 6.40 2.55 -4.09
N ASN A 54 7.17 2.04 -3.13
CA ASN A 54 6.64 1.29 -1.98
C ASN A 54 7.67 1.29 -0.84
N LEU A 55 8.02 2.47 -0.32
CA LEU A 55 9.01 2.58 0.75
C LEU A 55 8.41 2.02 2.05
N VAL A 56 8.79 0.80 2.41
CA VAL A 56 8.58 0.26 3.75
C VAL A 56 9.48 1.00 4.74
N LEU A 57 8.88 1.64 5.75
CA LEU A 57 9.61 2.50 6.69
C LEU A 57 10.82 1.85 7.35
N ALA A 58 10.78 0.53 7.59
CA ALA A 58 11.90 -0.19 8.19
C ALA A 58 13.21 -0.07 7.40
N MET A 59 13.14 0.24 6.11
CA MET A 59 14.32 0.49 5.28
C MET A 59 15.14 1.70 5.75
N LEU A 60 14.50 2.69 6.39
CA LEU A 60 15.16 3.90 6.90
C LEU A 60 16.19 3.61 8.02
N TRP A 61 16.06 2.49 8.72
CA TRP A 61 16.99 2.11 9.80
C TRP A 61 17.64 0.74 9.60
N ARG A 62 17.09 -0.13 8.76
CA ARG A 62 17.71 -1.42 8.41
C ARG A 62 18.72 -1.30 7.28
N HIS A 63 18.44 -0.46 6.29
CA HIS A 63 19.25 -0.29 5.08
C HIS A 63 19.25 1.18 4.60
N PRO A 64 19.61 2.15 5.47
CA PRO A 64 19.56 3.58 5.13
C PRO A 64 20.38 3.94 3.89
N GLU A 65 21.46 3.21 3.62
CA GLU A 65 22.31 3.37 2.44
C GLU A 65 21.57 3.16 1.11
N ASN A 66 20.43 2.47 1.13
CA ASN A 66 19.62 2.16 -0.04
C ASN A 66 18.39 3.09 -0.18
N VAL A 67 18.26 4.11 0.68
CA VAL A 67 17.11 5.02 0.68
C VAL A 67 17.53 6.43 0.29
N ASP A 68 17.18 6.82 -0.93
CA ASP A 68 17.09 8.23 -1.32
C ASP A 68 15.69 8.74 -1.01
N LEU A 69 15.53 9.43 0.13
CA LEU A 69 14.21 9.85 0.62
C LEU A 69 13.57 10.94 -0.25
N ASP A 70 14.36 11.77 -0.92
CA ASP A 70 13.85 12.82 -1.82
C ASP A 70 13.28 12.21 -3.12
N GLY A 71 13.80 11.05 -3.52
CA GLY A 71 13.30 10.27 -4.66
C GLY A 71 12.00 9.51 -4.40
N VAL A 72 11.57 9.36 -3.15
CA VAL A 72 10.43 8.53 -2.75
C VAL A 72 9.10 9.17 -3.19
N LYS A 73 8.21 8.34 -3.72
CA LYS A 73 6.87 8.70 -4.22
C LYS A 73 5.75 8.14 -3.36
N VAL A 74 5.94 6.96 -2.76
CA VAL A 74 4.93 6.31 -1.92
C VAL A 74 5.59 5.75 -0.66
N VAL A 75 5.02 6.09 0.50
CA VAL A 75 5.47 5.63 1.81
C VAL A 75 4.49 4.62 2.39
N HIS A 76 5.00 3.48 2.82
CA HIS A 76 4.24 2.41 3.45
C HIS A 76 4.49 2.37 4.96
N TYR A 77 3.56 2.94 5.72
CA TYR A 77 3.54 2.95 7.19
C TYR A 77 3.17 1.57 7.77
N CYS A 78 4.03 0.56 7.62
CA CYS A 78 3.76 -0.82 8.07
C CYS A 78 4.46 -1.23 9.37
N ALA A 79 5.39 -0.41 9.88
CA ALA A 79 6.08 -0.68 11.14
C ALA A 79 5.13 -0.43 12.34
N ALA A 80 5.36 -1.14 13.46
CA ALA A 80 4.62 -0.89 14.70
C ALA A 80 4.78 0.57 15.14
N GLY A 81 3.70 1.21 15.58
CA GLY A 81 3.67 2.63 15.95
C GLY A 81 3.67 3.62 14.77
N SER A 82 3.95 3.18 13.55
CA SER A 82 4.12 4.10 12.41
C SER A 82 2.82 4.59 11.77
N LYS A 83 1.67 4.00 12.10
CA LYS A 83 0.37 4.43 11.55
C LYS A 83 0.12 5.89 11.93
N PRO A 84 0.05 6.85 10.97
CA PRO A 84 0.04 8.28 11.29
C PRO A 84 -1.09 8.71 12.23
N TRP A 85 -2.28 8.14 12.05
CA TRP A 85 -3.48 8.40 12.88
C TRP A 85 -3.42 7.81 14.30
N ARG A 86 -2.40 7.01 14.63
CA ARG A 86 -2.15 6.46 15.98
C ARG A 86 -0.72 6.71 16.45
N TYR A 87 -0.03 7.65 15.80
CA TYR A 87 1.38 7.89 16.06
C TYR A 87 1.59 8.51 17.44
N THR A 88 2.39 7.86 18.28
CA THR A 88 2.74 8.37 19.61
C THR A 88 4.21 8.80 19.74
N GLY A 89 5.06 8.35 18.81
CA GLY A 89 6.51 8.56 18.86
C GLY A 89 7.23 7.72 19.92
N LYS A 90 6.56 6.77 20.58
CA LYS A 90 7.13 5.98 21.70
C LYS A 90 7.63 4.60 21.29
N GLU A 91 7.08 4.05 20.20
CA GLU A 91 7.50 2.76 19.68
C GLU A 91 8.91 2.82 19.08
N GLU A 92 9.54 1.66 18.93
CA GLU A 92 10.91 1.55 18.45
C GLU A 92 11.11 2.27 17.10
N ASN A 93 12.14 3.11 17.01
CA ASN A 93 12.48 3.92 15.84
C ASN A 93 11.45 5.02 15.48
N MET A 94 10.37 5.20 16.25
CA MET A 94 9.38 6.26 15.99
C MET A 94 9.82 7.63 16.53
N ASP A 95 10.92 7.70 17.28
CA ASP A 95 11.48 8.96 17.77
C ASP A 95 12.37 9.67 16.72
N ARG A 96 12.63 9.03 15.58
CA ARG A 96 13.49 9.55 14.51
C ARG A 96 12.89 10.75 13.78
N GLU A 97 13.75 11.66 13.34
CA GLU A 97 13.34 12.89 12.65
C GLU A 97 12.75 12.63 11.25
N ASP A 98 13.29 11.66 10.51
CA ASP A 98 12.73 11.26 9.22
C ASP A 98 11.31 10.71 9.36
N ILE A 99 11.03 9.91 10.40
CA ILE A 99 9.69 9.40 10.71
C ILE A 99 8.74 10.53 11.11
N LYS A 100 9.14 11.42 12.03
CA LYS A 100 8.32 12.59 12.42
C LYS A 100 7.97 13.45 11.21
N MET A 101 8.94 13.68 10.31
CA MET A 101 8.75 14.42 9.08
C MET A 101 7.70 13.74 8.16
N LEU A 102 7.80 12.43 7.96
CA LEU A 102 6.84 11.66 7.14
C LEU A 102 5.44 11.62 7.77
N VAL A 103 5.33 11.48 9.09
CA VAL A 103 4.04 11.53 9.81
C VAL A 103 3.43 12.93 9.69
N LYS A 104 4.24 13.99 9.83
CA LYS A 104 3.78 15.36 9.63
C LYS A 104 3.23 15.57 8.23
N LYS A 105 3.92 15.11 7.18
CA LYS A 105 3.42 15.20 5.79
C LYS A 105 2.05 14.52 5.62
N TRP A 106 1.82 13.38 6.27
CA TRP A 106 0.52 12.72 6.24
C TRP A 106 -0.57 13.56 6.91
N TRP A 107 -0.29 14.14 8.08
CA TRP A 107 -1.23 15.00 8.79
C TRP A 107 -1.46 16.35 8.10
N ASP A 108 -0.46 16.89 7.42
CA ASP A 108 -0.60 18.11 6.61
C ASP A 108 -1.66 17.89 5.50
N ILE A 109 -1.68 16.70 4.88
CA ILE A 109 -2.71 16.31 3.89
C ILE A 109 -4.06 16.08 4.56
N TYR A 110 -4.10 15.32 5.66
CA TYR A 110 -5.37 15.01 6.35
C TYR A 110 -6.07 16.28 6.87
N ASN A 111 -5.30 17.25 7.34
CA ASN A 111 -5.83 18.51 7.88
C ASN A 111 -6.02 19.59 6.81
N ASP A 112 -5.82 19.29 5.52
CA ASP A 112 -6.06 20.24 4.44
C ASP A 112 -7.57 20.28 4.12
N PRO A 113 -8.30 21.33 4.55
CA PRO A 113 -9.75 21.41 4.34
C PRO A 113 -10.13 21.56 2.87
N SER A 114 -9.17 21.88 1.98
CA SER A 114 -9.44 21.94 0.54
C SER A 114 -9.70 20.56 -0.07
N LEU A 115 -9.22 19.50 0.59
CA LEU A 115 -9.40 18.10 0.22
C LEU A 115 -10.63 17.45 0.89
N ASP A 116 -11.34 18.20 1.75
CA ASP A 116 -12.57 17.70 2.36
C ASP A 116 -13.61 17.38 1.28
N PHE A 117 -14.35 16.29 1.49
CA PHE A 117 -15.46 15.91 0.63
C PHE A 117 -16.52 17.02 0.60
N LYS A 118 -16.78 17.58 -0.58
CA LYS A 118 -17.82 18.57 -0.80
C LYS A 118 -19.05 17.86 -1.37
N SER A 119 -20.16 17.88 -0.65
CA SER A 119 -21.42 17.28 -1.10
C SER A 119 -21.97 17.86 -2.42
N SER A 120 -21.50 19.04 -2.82
CA SER A 120 -21.83 19.68 -4.10
C SER A 120 -21.06 19.13 -5.30
N ASP A 121 -20.00 18.36 -5.07
CA ASP A 121 -19.28 17.66 -6.13
C ASP A 121 -20.15 16.46 -6.50
N SER A 122 -21.09 16.69 -7.41
CA SER A 122 -21.93 15.65 -8.00
C SER A 122 -21.05 14.48 -8.38
N MET A 123 -21.32 13.30 -7.80
CA MET A 123 -20.83 12.05 -8.37
C MET A 123 -21.21 12.10 -9.85
N PRO A 124 -20.27 11.99 -10.80
CA PRO A 124 -20.67 11.64 -12.16
C PRO A 124 -21.53 10.40 -12.02
N ASP A 125 -22.72 10.43 -12.63
CA ASP A 125 -23.70 9.34 -12.56
C ASP A 125 -22.95 8.02 -12.54
N SER A 126 -23.08 7.25 -11.46
CA SER A 126 -22.35 5.99 -11.35
C SER A 126 -22.67 5.20 -12.61
N GLU A 127 -21.67 4.87 -13.42
CA GLU A 127 -21.85 4.01 -14.58
C GLU A 127 -22.70 2.83 -14.14
N THR A 128 -23.91 2.79 -14.67
CA THR A 128 -24.92 1.84 -14.22
C THR A 128 -24.47 0.46 -14.68
N LEU A 129 -24.77 -0.59 -13.91
CA LEU A 129 -24.45 -1.98 -14.27
C LEU A 129 -24.91 -2.36 -15.71
N SER A 130 -25.88 -1.64 -16.27
CA SER A 130 -26.32 -1.75 -17.66
C SER A 130 -25.28 -1.32 -18.71
N GLU A 131 -24.44 -0.33 -18.41
CA GLU A 131 -23.43 0.21 -19.35
C GLU A 131 -22.23 -0.73 -19.48
N LEU A 132 -21.84 -1.40 -18.38
CA LEU A 132 -20.78 -2.42 -18.37
C LEU A 132 -21.15 -3.73 -19.09
N GLN A 133 -22.44 -3.98 -19.32
CA GLN A 133 -22.93 -5.18 -20.01
C GLN A 133 -23.05 -5.01 -21.54
N GLN A 134 -22.75 -3.82 -22.07
CA GLN A 134 -22.80 -3.52 -23.50
C GLN A 134 -21.42 -3.35 -24.16
N MET A 135 -20.33 -3.49 -23.41
CA MET A 135 -18.95 -3.61 -23.91
C MET A 135 -18.52 -5.09 -23.96
#